data_AF-A0AAE3CFM1-F1
#
_entry.id   AF-A0AAE3CFM1-F1
#
_cell.length_a   1.000
_cell.length_b   1.000
_cell.length_c   1.000
_cell.angle_alpha   90.00
_cell.angle_beta   90.00
_cell.angle_gamma   90.00
#
_symmetry.space_group_name_H-M   'P 1'
#
loop_
_entity.id
_entity.type
_entity.pdbx_description
1 polymer ?
#
loop_
_entity_poly.entity_id
_entity_poly.type
_entity_poly.pdbx_seq_one_letter_code
_entity_poly.pdbx_strand_id
1 'polypeptide(L)'
;MIHNIYIMRRSGECLISRRYGSLEADDDLVTGFLSAILNFGEQIDGERVESIIMGNKKFVYTIMNDVIFIAYADKDDPVKEDLELLGRKFIEKYGEVLRNWKGNRSVFEEFMDTMDEILGGEGGTRDGRAEDIIERLKKGAISAAEASQQLVDFFLKKVKESK
;
A
#
# COMPACT_ATOMS: atom_id res chain seq x y z
N MET A 1 -1.58 -6.25 -8.80
CA MET A 1 -0.83 -5.12 -8.22
C MET A 1 -1.39 -4.63 -6.87
N ILE A 2 -0.51 -4.25 -5.94
CA ILE A 2 -0.87 -3.45 -4.74
C ILE A 2 -1.07 -1.98 -5.15
N HIS A 3 -2.20 -1.39 -4.79
CA HIS A 3 -2.53 0.01 -5.06
C HIS A 3 -2.24 0.90 -3.86
N ASN A 4 -2.69 0.53 -2.66
CA ASN A 4 -2.45 1.31 -1.44
C ASN A 4 -2.17 0.39 -0.25
N ILE A 5 -1.36 0.88 0.69
CA ILE A 5 -1.19 0.29 2.01
C ILE A 5 -1.62 1.31 3.06
N TYR A 6 -2.38 0.84 4.04
CA TYR A 6 -2.73 1.61 5.23
C TYR A 6 -2.20 0.90 6.47
N ILE A 7 -1.65 1.68 7.39
CA ILE A 7 -1.35 1.26 8.75
C ILE A 7 -2.22 2.14 9.65
N MET A 8 -3.12 1.52 10.41
CA MET A 8 -4.05 2.25 11.27
C MET A 8 -4.15 1.60 12.64
N ARG A 9 -4.60 2.36 13.63
CA ARG A 9 -5.01 1.80 14.92
C ARG A 9 -6.38 1.16 14.79
N ARG A 10 -6.71 0.25 15.71
CA ARG A 10 -8.05 -0.35 15.77
C ARG A 10 -9.17 0.69 15.94
N SER A 11 -8.87 1.83 16.56
CA SER A 11 -9.74 3.02 16.67
C SER A 11 -10.07 3.69 15.33
N GLY A 12 -9.39 3.31 14.22
CA GLY A 12 -9.54 3.92 12.91
C GLY A 12 -8.58 5.08 12.63
N GLU A 13 -7.71 5.43 13.58
CA GLU A 13 -6.71 6.48 13.38
C GLU A 13 -5.64 6.03 12.37
N CYS A 14 -5.55 6.71 11.22
CA CYS A 14 -4.51 6.48 10.22
C CYS A 14 -3.13 6.87 10.79
N LEU A 15 -2.17 5.94 10.74
CA LEU A 15 -0.77 6.14 11.12
C LEU A 15 0.08 6.44 9.89
N ILE A 16 -0.06 5.61 8.85
CA ILE A 16 0.62 5.76 7.55
C ILE A 16 -0.36 5.37 6.44
N SER A 17 -0.34 6.13 5.36
CA SER A 17 -0.87 5.74 4.05
C SER A 17 0.26 5.79 3.02
N ARG A 18 0.40 4.73 2.23
CA ARG A 18 1.36 4.67 1.13
C ARG A 18 0.65 4.23 -0.15
N ARG A 19 0.66 5.13 -1.13
CA ARG A 19 0.04 4.92 -2.44
C ARG A 19 1.06 4.47 -3.48
N TYR A 20 0.70 3.41 -4.20
CA TYR A 20 1.42 2.82 -5.35
C TYR A 20 0.57 2.83 -6.64
N GLY A 21 -0.75 2.93 -6.52
CA GLY A 21 -1.69 3.01 -7.64
C GLY A 21 -2.33 4.40 -7.77
N SER A 22 -3.37 4.49 -8.60
CA SER A 22 -4.08 5.74 -8.89
C SER A 22 -5.30 5.99 -8.00
N LEU A 23 -5.45 5.27 -6.88
CA LEU A 23 -6.57 5.52 -5.96
C LEU A 23 -6.42 6.92 -5.34
N GLU A 24 -7.45 7.75 -5.54
CA GLU A 24 -7.59 9.06 -4.90
C GLU A 24 -8.77 8.98 -3.92
N ALA A 25 -8.44 8.83 -2.65
CA ALA A 25 -9.38 8.82 -1.54
C ALA A 25 -8.73 9.49 -0.34
N ASP A 26 -9.55 10.06 0.54
CA ASP A 26 -9.10 10.58 1.83
C ASP A 26 -8.73 9.43 2.76
N ASP A 27 -7.49 9.42 3.27
CA ASP A 27 -6.96 8.30 4.06
C ASP A 27 -7.71 8.11 5.39
N ASP A 28 -8.17 9.20 6.01
CA ASP A 28 -8.90 9.18 7.28
C ASP A 28 -10.33 8.68 7.09
N LEU A 29 -10.97 9.02 5.96
CA LEU A 29 -12.26 8.45 5.58
C LEU A 29 -12.14 6.94 5.33
N VAL A 30 -11.12 6.50 4.58
CA VAL A 30 -10.91 5.08 4.29
C VAL A 30 -10.66 4.29 5.56
N THR A 31 -9.70 4.71 6.39
CA THR A 31 -9.34 4.01 7.63
C THR A 31 -10.47 4.01 8.66
N GLY A 32 -11.21 5.11 8.79
CA GLY A 32 -12.41 5.18 9.63
C GLY A 32 -13.51 4.22 9.20
N PHE A 33 -13.79 4.14 7.90
CA PHE A 33 -14.78 3.19 7.36
C PHE A 33 -14.35 1.74 7.56
N LEU A 34 -13.08 1.41 7.29
CA LEU A 34 -12.55 0.06 7.47
C LEU A 34 -12.62 -0.36 8.94
N SER A 35 -12.25 0.50 9.89
CA SER A 35 -12.41 0.21 11.33
C SER A 35 -13.86 -0.13 11.70
N ALA A 36 -14.83 0.64 11.19
CA ALA A 36 -16.25 0.35 11.43
C ALA A 36 -16.67 -1.03 10.91
N ILE A 37 -16.23 -1.42 9.72
CA ILE A 37 -16.53 -2.75 9.16
C ILE A 37 -15.89 -3.87 9.97
N LEU A 38 -14.61 -3.72 10.34
CA LEU A 38 -13.90 -4.73 11.12
C LEU A 38 -14.57 -4.94 12.49
N ASN A 39 -14.91 -3.84 13.18
CA ASN A 39 -15.62 -3.89 14.45
C ASN A 39 -17.02 -4.48 14.30
N PHE A 40 -17.72 -4.19 13.20
CA PHE A 40 -19.03 -4.75 12.92
C PHE A 40 -18.98 -6.26 12.66
N GLY A 41 -17.98 -6.72 11.88
CA GLY A 41 -17.78 -8.16 11.63
C GLY A 41 -17.55 -8.94 12.92
N GLU A 42 -16.65 -8.46 13.77
CA GLU A 42 -16.35 -9.08 15.07
C GLU A 42 -17.58 -9.15 16.00
N GLN A 43 -18.54 -8.23 15.89
CA GLN A 43 -19.77 -8.26 16.68
C GLN A 43 -20.77 -9.32 16.22
N ILE A 44 -20.72 -9.74 14.96
CA ILE A 44 -21.71 -10.66 14.38
C ILE A 44 -21.38 -12.10 14.71
N ASP A 45 -20.17 -12.56 14.38
CA ASP A 45 -19.79 -13.97 14.51
C ASP A 45 -18.61 -14.21 15.47
N GLY A 46 -18.02 -13.14 16.02
CA GLY A 46 -16.84 -13.22 16.87
C GLY A 46 -15.54 -13.52 16.10
N GLU A 47 -15.62 -13.68 14.78
CA GLU A 47 -14.50 -13.87 13.88
C GLU A 47 -14.02 -12.53 13.30
N ARG A 48 -12.82 -12.58 12.72
CA ARG A 48 -12.19 -11.39 12.14
C ARG A 48 -12.42 -11.37 10.64
N VAL A 49 -12.79 -10.21 10.12
CA VAL A 49 -12.88 -10.00 8.68
C VAL A 49 -11.49 -10.18 8.05
N GLU A 50 -11.34 -11.23 7.24
CA GLU A 50 -10.06 -11.53 6.56
C GLU A 50 -9.82 -10.68 5.32
N SER A 51 -10.89 -10.40 4.57
CA SER A 51 -10.83 -9.57 3.37
C SER A 51 -12.18 -8.95 3.02
N ILE A 52 -12.15 -7.85 2.27
CA ILE A 52 -13.34 -7.26 1.63
C ILE A 52 -13.09 -7.22 0.14
N ILE A 53 -13.95 -7.90 -0.63
CA ILE A 53 -13.81 -8.00 -2.08
C ILE A 53 -14.76 -7.01 -2.76
N MET A 54 -14.20 -6.18 -3.65
CA MET A 54 -14.92 -5.15 -4.41
C MET A 54 -14.61 -5.31 -5.90
N GLY A 55 -15.43 -6.09 -6.60
CA GLY A 55 -15.20 -6.39 -8.02
C GLY A 55 -13.87 -7.13 -8.25
N ASN A 56 -12.96 -6.53 -9.02
CA ASN A 56 -11.62 -7.05 -9.28
C ASN A 56 -10.56 -6.55 -8.27
N LYS A 57 -10.97 -5.91 -7.18
CA LYS A 57 -10.10 -5.41 -6.12
C LYS A 57 -10.45 -6.05 -4.78
N LYS A 58 -9.52 -5.99 -3.84
CA LYS A 58 -9.75 -6.44 -2.46
C LYS A 58 -9.00 -5.57 -1.46
N PHE A 59 -9.57 -5.46 -0.27
CA PHE A 59 -8.84 -5.13 0.95
C PHE A 59 -8.46 -6.43 1.66
N VAL A 60 -7.20 -6.55 2.06
CA VAL A 60 -6.68 -7.67 2.87
C VAL A 60 -6.10 -7.11 4.15
N TYR A 61 -6.34 -7.77 5.28
CA TYR A 61 -5.96 -7.29 6.60
C TYR A 61 -4.99 -8.23 7.29
N THR A 62 -4.07 -7.65 8.06
CA THR A 62 -3.31 -8.35 9.11
C THR A 62 -3.34 -7.48 10.37
N ILE A 63 -3.56 -8.11 11.52
CA ILE A 63 -3.63 -7.43 12.81
C ILE A 63 -2.44 -7.88 13.65
N MET A 64 -1.65 -6.94 14.16
CA MET A 64 -0.60 -7.21 15.14
C MET A 64 -0.71 -6.20 16.28
N ASN A 65 -0.88 -6.72 17.50
CA ASN A 65 -1.23 -5.92 18.67
C ASN A 65 -2.50 -5.08 18.42
N ASP A 66 -2.45 -3.77 18.63
CA ASP A 66 -3.56 -2.82 18.42
C ASP A 66 -3.46 -2.08 17.06
N VAL A 67 -2.65 -2.61 16.13
CA VAL A 67 -2.39 -2.03 14.81
C VAL A 67 -2.92 -2.96 13.72
N ILE A 68 -3.57 -2.35 12.75
CA ILE A 68 -4.16 -3.01 11.59
C ILE A 68 -3.39 -2.56 10.35
N PHE A 69 -2.87 -3.55 9.64
CA PHE A 69 -2.16 -3.39 8.37
C PHE A 69 -3.12 -3.81 7.27
N ILE A 70 -3.24 -2.99 6.24
CA ILE A 70 -4.25 -3.15 5.19
C ILE A 70 -3.61 -2.96 3.84
N ALA A 71 -3.85 -3.90 2.93
CA ALA A 71 -3.51 -3.75 1.52
C ALA A 71 -4.77 -3.63 0.68
N TYR A 72 -4.84 -2.60 -0.16
CA TYR A 72 -5.77 -2.50 -1.28
C TYR A 72 -5.06 -2.97 -2.55
N ALA A 73 -5.49 -4.10 -3.12
CA ALA A 73 -4.80 -4.80 -4.20
C ALA A 73 -5.79 -5.34 -5.25
N ASP A 74 -5.27 -5.85 -6.38
CA ASP A 74 -6.10 -6.65 -7.28
C ASP A 74 -6.49 -7.95 -6.58
N LYS A 75 -7.68 -8.46 -6.93
CA LYS A 75 -8.29 -9.61 -6.25
C LYS A 75 -7.38 -10.84 -6.20
N ASP A 76 -6.61 -11.06 -7.26
CA ASP A 76 -5.82 -12.28 -7.43
C ASP A 76 -4.38 -12.15 -6.92
N ASP A 77 -3.94 -10.97 -6.48
CA ASP A 77 -2.57 -10.82 -5.98
C ASP A 77 -2.39 -11.42 -4.58
N PRO A 78 -1.33 -12.20 -4.34
CA PRO A 78 -0.92 -12.56 -2.99
C PRO A 78 -0.24 -11.36 -2.32
N VAL A 79 -0.83 -10.85 -1.24
CA VAL A 79 -0.30 -9.67 -0.51
C VAL A 79 -0.17 -9.92 0.99
N LYS A 80 -0.61 -11.09 1.46
CA LYS A 80 -0.76 -11.41 2.89
C LYS A 80 0.60 -11.54 3.58
N GLU A 81 1.54 -12.25 2.95
CA GLU A 81 2.88 -12.48 3.49
C GLU A 81 3.68 -11.18 3.59
N ASP A 82 3.60 -10.32 2.57
CA ASP A 82 4.24 -9.00 2.58
C ASP A 82 3.66 -8.11 3.68
N LEU A 83 2.33 -8.14 3.85
CA LEU A 83 1.65 -7.39 4.90
C LEU A 83 2.03 -7.88 6.30
N GLU A 84 2.26 -9.18 6.46
CA GLU A 84 2.76 -9.77 7.71
C GLU A 84 4.23 -9.42 7.98
N LEU A 85 5.09 -9.41 6.96
CA LEU A 85 6.47 -8.95 7.07
C LEU A 85 6.55 -7.47 7.46
N LEU A 86 5.75 -6.64 6.79
CA LEU A 86 5.61 -5.21 7.07
C LEU A 86 5.11 -5.00 8.50
N GLY A 87 4.09 -5.76 8.92
CA GLY A 87 3.55 -5.71 10.28
C GLY A 87 4.61 -6.01 11.34
N ARG A 88 5.40 -7.08 11.16
CA ARG A 88 6.48 -7.44 12.10
C ARG A 88 7.51 -6.32 12.21
N LYS A 89 7.99 -5.81 11.08
CA LYS A 89 8.99 -4.72 11.05
C LYS A 89 8.47 -3.43 11.67
N PHE A 90 7.20 -3.10 11.45
CA PHE A 90 6.58 -1.91 12.04
C PHE A 90 6.49 -2.01 13.57
N ILE A 91 5.99 -3.15 14.07
CA ILE A 91 5.88 -3.38 15.51
C ILE A 91 7.26 -3.46 16.18
N GLU A 92 8.25 -4.06 15.53
CA GLU A 92 9.63 -4.09 16.01
C GLU A 92 10.21 -2.67 16.14
N LYS A 93 10.01 -1.81 15.13
CA LYS A 93 10.56 -0.43 15.13
C LYS A 93 9.78 0.53 16.04
N TYR A 94 8.45 0.44 16.07
CA TYR A 94 7.59 1.47 16.68
C TYR A 94 6.66 0.97 17.81
N GLY A 95 6.73 -0.30 18.20
CA GLY A 95 5.84 -0.86 19.22
C GLY A 95 5.86 -0.09 20.54
N GLU A 96 7.03 0.35 20.99
CA GLU A 96 7.18 1.17 22.20
C GLU A 96 6.73 2.62 21.99
N VAL A 97 6.98 3.18 20.80
CA VAL A 97 6.55 4.55 20.43
C VAL A 97 5.02 4.65 20.46
N LEU A 98 4.33 3.63 19.97
CA LEU A 98 2.86 3.57 19.90
C LEU A 98 2.18 3.66 21.28
N ARG A 99 2.81 3.14 22.34
CA ARG A 99 2.23 3.17 23.70
C ARG A 99 2.00 4.59 24.23
N ASN A 100 2.85 5.53 23.80
CA ASN A 100 2.82 6.92 24.24
C ASN A 100 2.52 7.90 23.10
N TRP A 101 2.09 7.38 21.94
CA TRP A 101 1.84 8.19 20.77
C TRP A 101 0.61 9.09 20.97
N LYS A 102 0.72 10.36 20.59
CA LYS A 102 -0.30 11.40 20.80
C LYS A 102 -0.79 12.05 19.50
N GLY A 103 -0.79 11.30 18.39
CA GLY A 103 -1.35 11.76 17.12
C GLY A 103 -0.37 12.35 16.12
N ASN A 104 0.92 12.50 16.46
CA ASN A 104 1.90 13.01 15.49
C ASN A 104 2.33 11.92 14.48
N ARG A 105 1.77 11.94 13.26
CA ARG A 105 2.07 10.96 12.21
C ARG A 105 3.51 11.00 11.68
N SER A 106 4.20 12.14 11.78
CA SER A 106 5.53 12.29 11.18
C SER A 106 6.59 11.36 11.77
N VAL A 107 6.36 10.86 12.98
CA VAL A 107 7.25 9.89 13.65
C VAL A 107 7.36 8.56 12.89
N PHE A 108 6.45 8.28 11.96
CA PHE A 108 6.44 7.05 11.18
C PHE A 108 6.89 7.25 9.73
N GLU A 109 7.19 8.48 9.28
CA GLU A 109 7.51 8.78 7.88
C GLU A 109 8.71 7.97 7.37
N GLU A 110 9.74 7.78 8.19
CA GLU A 110 10.91 6.95 7.85
C GLU A 110 10.55 5.48 7.55
N PHE A 111 9.38 5.01 7.98
CA PHE A 111 8.96 3.65 7.66
C PHE A 111 8.56 3.50 6.19
N MET A 112 8.22 4.59 5.50
CA MET A 112 7.83 4.53 4.08
C MET A 112 8.93 3.92 3.22
N ASP A 113 10.19 4.15 3.55
CA ASP A 113 11.33 3.54 2.85
C ASP A 113 11.34 2.03 3.05
N THR A 114 11.10 1.55 4.27
CA THR A 114 10.97 0.11 4.56
C THR A 114 9.75 -0.51 3.84
N MET A 115 8.65 0.22 3.74
CA MET A 115 7.48 -0.24 2.96
C MET A 115 7.84 -0.40 1.48
N ASP A 116 8.58 0.56 0.93
CA ASP A 116 9.00 0.52 -0.47
C ASP A 116 10.04 -0.56 -0.74
N GLU A 117 10.92 -0.87 0.22
CA GLU A 117 11.85 -2.00 0.12
C GLU A 117 11.13 -3.35 0.10
N ILE A 118 10.10 -3.52 0.95
CA ILE A 118 9.33 -4.77 1.05
C ILE A 118 8.41 -4.96 -0.16
N LEU A 119 7.72 -3.89 -0.58
CA LEU A 119 6.64 -3.95 -1.56
C LEU A 119 7.07 -3.53 -2.98
N GLY A 120 8.21 -2.85 -3.08
CA GLY A 120 8.84 -2.45 -4.34
C GLY A 120 9.75 -3.53 -4.94
N GLY A 121 9.97 -4.63 -4.23
CA GLY A 121 10.49 -5.87 -4.80
C GLY A 121 9.42 -6.59 -5.60
N GLU A 122 9.44 -6.42 -6.92
CA GLU A 122 8.69 -7.25 -7.89
C GLU A 122 7.15 -7.29 -7.73
N GLY A 123 6.48 -6.15 -7.53
CA GLY A 123 5.01 -6.13 -7.61
C GLY A 123 4.32 -4.79 -7.41
N GLY A 124 4.96 -3.84 -6.73
CA GLY A 124 4.55 -2.45 -6.69
C GLY A 124 5.05 -1.72 -7.92
N THR A 125 4.15 -1.31 -8.81
CA THR A 125 4.48 -0.44 -9.95
C THR A 125 4.78 0.97 -9.46
N ARG A 126 5.92 1.16 -8.79
CA ARG A 126 6.80 2.23 -9.21
C ARG A 126 7.53 1.71 -10.41
N ASP A 127 6.97 1.93 -11.60
CA ASP A 127 7.91 2.14 -12.68
C ASP A 127 8.32 3.60 -12.64
N GLY A 128 9.21 3.93 -11.70
CA GLY A 128 9.89 5.22 -11.67
C GLY A 128 10.56 5.54 -13.01
N ARG A 129 10.76 4.53 -13.87
CA ARG A 129 11.22 4.67 -15.24
C ARG A 129 10.16 5.25 -16.18
N ALA A 130 8.93 4.76 -16.18
CA ALA A 130 7.82 5.33 -16.95
C ALA A 130 7.46 6.73 -16.46
N GLU A 131 7.45 6.95 -15.14
CA GLU A 131 7.26 8.29 -14.57
C GLU A 131 8.41 9.25 -14.92
N ASP A 132 9.67 8.80 -14.87
CA ASP A 132 10.85 9.57 -15.35
C ASP A 132 10.72 9.92 -16.83
N ILE A 133 10.29 8.97 -17.68
CA ILE A 133 10.08 9.22 -19.11
C ILE A 133 9.01 10.30 -19.31
N ILE A 134 7.89 10.22 -18.59
CA ILE A 134 6.81 11.22 -18.67
C ILE A 134 7.29 12.59 -18.14
N GLU A 135 8.07 12.63 -17.07
CA GLU A 135 8.59 13.87 -16.50
C GLU A 135 9.61 14.53 -17.43
N ARG A 136 10.50 13.75 -18.05
CA ARG A 136 11.46 14.22 -19.04
C ARG A 136 10.76 14.74 -20.30
N LEU A 137 9.65 14.10 -20.72
CA LEU A 137 8.83 14.60 -21.81
C LEU A 137 8.19 15.95 -21.46
N LYS A 138 7.60 16.09 -20.25
CA LYS A 138 7.01 17.35 -19.77
C LYS A 138 8.03 18.49 -19.68
N LYS A 139 9.27 18.18 -19.29
CA LYS A 139 10.39 19.13 -19.22
C LYS A 139 11.00 19.44 -20.59
N GLY A 140 10.53 18.80 -21.67
CA GLY A 140 11.08 18.95 -23.02
C GLY A 140 12.48 18.34 -23.19
N ALA A 141 12.92 17.50 -22.24
CA ALA A 141 14.22 16.84 -22.26
C ALA A 141 14.30 15.66 -23.24
N ILE A 142 13.14 15.13 -23.67
CA ILE A 142 13.02 14.10 -24.71
C ILE A 142 11.83 14.43 -25.62
N SER A 143 11.87 13.94 -26.85
CA SER A 143 10.76 14.07 -27.80
C SER A 143 9.62 13.09 -27.51
N ALA A 144 8.42 13.37 -28.03
CA ALA A 144 7.28 12.46 -27.93
C ALA A 144 7.55 11.09 -28.60
N ALA A 145 8.33 11.09 -29.69
CA ALA A 145 8.75 9.86 -30.36
C ALA A 145 9.69 9.01 -29.49
N GLU A 146 10.69 9.64 -28.85
CA GLU A 146 11.59 8.95 -27.93
C GLU A 146 10.89 8.44 -26.67
N ALA A 147 9.98 9.23 -26.11
CA ALA A 147 9.19 8.81 -24.94
C ALA A 147 8.34 7.57 -25.28
N SER A 148 7.68 7.57 -26.45
CA SER A 148 6.89 6.44 -26.93
C SER A 148 7.74 5.18 -27.07
N GLN A 149 8.91 5.28 -27.70
CA GLN A 149 9.80 4.13 -27.88
C GLN A 149 10.27 3.56 -26.54
N GLN A 150 10.70 4.42 -25.61
CA GLN A 150 11.18 3.99 -24.30
C GLN A 150 10.08 3.33 -23.44
N LEU A 151 8.84 3.82 -23.53
CA LEU A 151 7.69 3.20 -22.85
C LEU A 151 7.36 1.82 -23.45
N VAL A 152 7.34 1.70 -24.78
CA VAL A 152 7.08 0.42 -25.45
C VAL A 152 8.14 -0.61 -25.08
N ASP A 153 9.42 -0.25 -25.13
CA ASP A 153 10.52 -1.14 -24.77
C ASP A 153 10.46 -1.56 -23.30
N PHE A 154 10.09 -0.63 -22.41
CA PHE A 154 9.88 -0.91 -20.99
C PHE A 154 8.79 -1.98 -20.78
N PHE A 155 7.61 -1.82 -21.38
CA PHE A 155 6.52 -2.77 -21.23
C PHE A 155 6.84 -4.14 -21.85
N LEU A 156 7.50 -4.16 -23.02
CA LEU A 156 7.93 -5.40 -23.66
C LEU A 156 8.93 -6.19 -22.80
N LYS A 157 9.80 -5.50 -22.07
CA LYS A 157 10.75 -6.15 -21.15
C LYS A 157 10.02 -6.81 -19.97
N LYS A 158 9.06 -6.11 -19.36
CA LYS A 158 8.22 -6.69 -18.28
C LYS A 158 7.47 -7.94 -18.71
N VAL A 159 6.91 -7.94 -19.92
CA VAL A 159 6.17 -9.10 -20.47
C VAL A 159 7.10 -10.32 -20.66
N LYS A 160 8.38 -10.10 -20.96
CA LYS A 160 9.36 -11.19 -21.11
C LYS A 160 9.87 -11.73 -19.77
N GLU A 161 9.94 -10.90 -18.74
CA GLU A 161 10.39 -11.28 -17.39
C GLU A 161 9.30 -11.98 -16.56
N SER A 162 8.03 -11.94 -17.01
CA SER A 162 6.89 -12.60 -16.35
C SER A 162 6.55 -13.99 -16.94
N LYS A 163 7.48 -14.64 -17.64
CA LYS A 163 7.35 -16.00 -18.23
C LYS A 163 8.50 -16.89 -17.78
#